data_AF-A0A8T2E6S8-F1
#
_entry.id   AF-A0A8T2E6S8-F1
#
_cell.length_a   1.000
_cell.length_b   1.000
_cell.length_c   1.000
_cell.angle_alpha   90.00
_cell.angle_beta   90.00
_cell.angle_gamma   90.00
#
_symmetry.space_group_name_H-M   'P 1'
#
loop_
_entity.id
_entity.type
_entity.pdbx_description
1 polymer ?
#
loop_
_entity_poly.entity_id
_entity_poly.type
_entity_poly.pdbx_seq_one_letter_code
_entity_poly.pdbx_strand_id
1 'polypeptide(L)'
;MILPPDIPANPSLLLLSFVSPGVDKDRNWLSSLLDMMTCAQRFTEFQKYLQDLDTYPTAERESHLFKIGSALTTTKRIFLHLATNQYGSQALRILFRRSPSLDHLLFCAVDTNFFLLMSDKYGRGLIIPAVRAVDKTKKESLYKLTYEYTLHLARLETGCLALNNVLQEIRGIYRDLIFECVANNADWLSFDPYGTHVVQNILILQNPVATTAIAERLRGSFFRLAMERQGSYVVEKCLKSDFARDQVLEEFRGNAKEWVRMTTDKFGNFVVQCALRVMKEKEMRPLLREFVEKLRPHFGKMEIGRGRNTLRVIQEEIVGWINQLPDKSGYVN
;
A
#
# COMPACT_ATOMS: atom_id res chain seq x y z
N MET A 1 -31.58 57.30 -34.85
CA MET A 1 -30.98 56.02 -35.28
C MET A 1 -29.98 55.61 -34.22
N ILE A 2 -30.41 54.76 -33.29
CA ILE A 2 -29.58 54.23 -32.20
C ILE A 2 -29.40 52.75 -32.54
N LEU A 3 -28.16 52.34 -32.79
CA LEU A 3 -27.78 50.93 -32.97
C LEU A 3 -27.98 50.18 -31.64
N PRO A 4 -28.52 48.95 -31.64
CA PRO A 4 -28.55 48.12 -30.44
C PRO A 4 -27.16 47.49 -30.18
N PRO A 5 -26.88 47.07 -28.92
CA PRO A 5 -25.58 46.56 -28.52
C PRO A 5 -25.34 45.11 -28.99
N ASP A 6 -24.07 44.80 -29.19
CA ASP A 6 -23.52 43.52 -29.57
C ASP A 6 -24.06 42.35 -28.73
N ILE A 7 -24.60 41.35 -29.43
CA ILE A 7 -24.89 40.03 -28.89
C ILE A 7 -23.55 39.28 -28.77
N PRO A 8 -23.12 38.80 -27.58
CA PRO A 8 -21.90 38.03 -27.46
C PRO A 8 -22.06 36.68 -28.19
N ALA A 9 -21.02 36.31 -28.94
CA ALA A 9 -20.92 35.07 -29.68
C ALA A 9 -21.25 33.86 -28.80
N ASN A 10 -22.26 33.10 -29.22
CA ASN A 10 -22.72 31.88 -28.61
C ASN A 10 -21.59 30.80 -28.59
N PRO A 11 -21.18 30.25 -27.44
CA PRO A 11 -20.17 29.18 -27.37
C PRO A 11 -20.69 27.79 -27.80
N SER A 12 -21.85 27.70 -28.45
CA SER A 12 -22.49 26.44 -28.84
C SER A 12 -21.95 25.78 -30.12
N LEU A 13 -20.88 26.29 -30.74
CA LEU A 13 -20.36 25.74 -32.00
C LEU A 13 -19.46 24.50 -31.86
N LEU A 14 -19.08 24.09 -30.65
CA LEU A 14 -18.38 22.82 -30.43
C LEU A 14 -19.33 21.61 -30.28
N LEU A 15 -20.63 21.84 -30.07
CA LEU A 15 -21.61 20.79 -29.73
C LEU A 15 -22.57 20.42 -30.86
N LEU A 16 -22.56 21.13 -31.99
CA LEU A 16 -23.49 20.88 -33.11
C LEU A 16 -23.04 19.77 -34.09
N SER A 17 -21.97 19.03 -33.79
CA SER A 17 -21.62 17.82 -34.57
C SER A 17 -22.30 16.54 -34.08
N PHE A 18 -23.10 16.59 -33.01
CA PHE A 18 -23.63 15.40 -32.32
C PHE A 18 -25.08 15.02 -32.70
N VAL A 19 -25.39 15.07 -33.99
CA VAL A 19 -26.56 14.38 -34.57
C VAL A 19 -26.07 13.39 -35.64
N SER A 20 -26.39 12.11 -35.46
CA SER A 20 -25.95 10.93 -36.27
C SER A 20 -26.00 11.18 -37.79
N PRO A 21 -25.00 10.74 -38.58
CA PRO A 21 -24.96 9.32 -39.01
C PRO A 21 -23.55 8.69 -39.18
N GLY A 22 -23.49 7.35 -39.12
CA GLY A 22 -22.43 6.54 -39.75
C GLY A 22 -21.27 6.07 -38.85
N VAL A 23 -20.76 4.87 -39.14
CA VAL A 23 -19.60 4.22 -38.47
C VAL A 23 -18.38 5.15 -38.40
N ASP A 24 -18.19 6.02 -39.39
CA ASP A 24 -17.07 6.98 -39.42
C ASP A 24 -17.23 8.14 -38.44
N LYS A 25 -18.47 8.59 -38.15
CA LYS A 25 -18.70 9.61 -37.10
C LYS A 25 -18.44 9.04 -35.71
N ASP A 26 -18.84 7.80 -35.45
CA ASP A 26 -18.58 7.14 -34.16
C ASP A 26 -17.07 6.88 -33.95
N ARG A 27 -16.34 6.54 -35.01
CA ARG A 27 -14.87 6.43 -34.98
C ARG A 27 -14.19 7.77 -34.70
N ASN A 28 -14.63 8.84 -35.36
CA ASN A 28 -14.08 10.18 -35.15
C ASN A 28 -14.36 10.71 -33.74
N TRP A 29 -15.57 10.49 -33.22
CA TRP A 29 -15.93 10.84 -31.85
C TRP A 29 -15.07 10.09 -30.84
N LEU A 30 -14.98 8.76 -30.96
CA LEU A 30 -14.16 7.96 -30.05
C LEU A 30 -12.68 8.37 -30.10
N SER A 31 -12.14 8.62 -31.30
CA SER A 31 -10.76 9.10 -31.44
C SER A 31 -10.54 10.43 -30.72
N SER A 32 -11.47 11.38 -30.86
CA SER A 32 -11.39 12.67 -30.16
C SER A 32 -11.49 12.50 -28.64
N LEU A 33 -12.40 11.65 -28.17
CA LEU A 33 -12.56 11.32 -26.76
C LEU A 33 -11.28 10.71 -26.17
N LEU A 34 -10.69 9.73 -26.85
CA LEU A 34 -9.44 9.09 -26.42
C LEU A 34 -8.28 10.10 -26.37
N ASP A 35 -8.19 11.00 -27.35
CA ASP A 35 -7.15 12.03 -27.37
C ASP A 35 -7.31 13.01 -26.19
N MET A 36 -8.53 13.50 -25.91
CA MET A 36 -8.79 14.32 -24.73
C MET A 36 -8.45 13.61 -23.41
N MET A 37 -8.68 12.29 -23.33
CA MET A 37 -8.39 11.51 -22.13
C MET A 37 -6.91 11.17 -21.95
N THR A 38 -6.11 11.10 -23.02
CA THR A 38 -4.71 10.63 -22.97
C THR A 38 -3.67 11.72 -23.16
N CYS A 39 -4.06 12.88 -23.70
CA CYS A 39 -3.18 14.01 -24.00
C CYS A 39 -3.21 15.06 -22.87
N ALA A 40 -2.04 15.42 -22.36
CA ALA A 40 -1.89 16.42 -21.29
C ALA A 40 -2.51 17.77 -21.64
N GLN A 41 -2.31 18.22 -22.88
CA GLN A 41 -2.76 19.52 -23.38
C GLN A 41 -4.29 19.57 -23.53
N ARG A 42 -4.92 18.43 -23.82
CA ARG A 42 -6.37 18.32 -24.06
C ARG A 42 -7.15 17.77 -22.86
N PHE A 43 -6.46 17.40 -21.78
CA PHE A 43 -7.12 16.84 -20.58
C PHE A 43 -8.14 17.81 -19.95
N THR A 44 -7.89 19.11 -20.04
CA THR A 44 -8.83 20.14 -19.59
C THR A 44 -10.10 20.21 -20.46
N GLU A 45 -10.00 19.86 -21.74
CA GLU A 45 -11.17 19.70 -22.63
C GLU A 45 -12.04 18.53 -22.18
N PHE A 46 -11.43 17.39 -21.80
CA PHE A 46 -12.17 16.26 -21.24
C PHE A 46 -12.93 16.64 -19.96
N GLN A 47 -12.29 17.41 -19.08
CA GLN A 47 -12.94 17.88 -17.85
C GLN A 47 -14.13 18.80 -18.14
N LYS A 48 -13.98 19.75 -19.09
CA LYS A 48 -15.09 20.61 -19.54
C LYS A 48 -16.21 19.80 -20.18
N TYR A 49 -15.88 18.86 -21.05
CA TYR A 49 -16.84 17.95 -21.67
C TYR A 49 -17.71 17.24 -20.62
N LEU A 50 -17.10 16.77 -19.53
CA LEU A 50 -17.84 16.15 -18.42
C LEU A 50 -18.66 17.16 -17.61
N GLN A 51 -18.16 18.40 -17.40
CA GLN A 51 -18.91 19.46 -16.72
C GLN A 51 -20.16 19.86 -17.52
N ASP A 52 -20.04 20.01 -18.83
CA ASP A 52 -21.17 20.30 -19.71
C ASP A 52 -22.18 19.17 -19.66
N LEU A 53 -21.71 17.92 -19.71
CA LEU A 53 -22.55 16.73 -19.56
C LEU A 53 -23.29 16.67 -18.22
N ASP A 54 -22.69 17.18 -17.13
CA ASP A 54 -23.34 17.23 -15.82
C ASP A 54 -24.54 18.19 -15.77
N THR A 55 -24.66 19.12 -16.73
CA THR A 55 -25.80 20.03 -16.85
C THR A 55 -27.03 19.41 -17.52
N TYR A 56 -26.88 18.22 -18.13
CA TYR A 56 -27.95 17.58 -18.90
C TYR A 56 -29.03 17.00 -17.97
N PRO A 57 -30.29 16.87 -18.44
CA PRO A 57 -31.32 16.11 -17.74
C PRO A 57 -30.85 14.69 -17.41
N THR A 58 -31.26 14.15 -16.26
CA THR A 58 -30.74 12.89 -15.73
C THR A 58 -30.79 11.73 -16.74
N ALA A 59 -31.90 11.56 -17.46
CA ALA A 59 -32.04 10.48 -18.45
C ALA A 59 -31.07 10.61 -19.63
N GLU A 60 -30.86 11.84 -20.13
CA GLU A 60 -29.92 12.11 -21.22
C GLU A 60 -28.48 11.91 -20.74
N ARG A 61 -28.13 12.44 -19.57
CA ARG A 61 -26.82 12.26 -18.94
C ARG A 61 -26.48 10.78 -18.78
N GLU A 62 -27.41 9.97 -18.27
CA GLU A 62 -27.23 8.51 -18.11
C GLU A 62 -26.98 7.82 -19.46
N SER A 63 -27.73 8.19 -20.50
CA SER A 63 -27.54 7.65 -21.86
C SER A 63 -26.16 7.98 -22.43
N HIS A 64 -25.70 9.21 -22.25
CA HIS A 64 -24.37 9.65 -22.68
C HIS A 64 -23.24 8.97 -21.90
N LEU A 65 -23.35 8.87 -20.58
CA LEU A 65 -22.37 8.17 -19.74
C LEU A 65 -22.30 6.68 -20.09
N PHE A 66 -23.44 6.04 -20.40
CA PHE A 66 -23.46 4.66 -20.88
C PHE A 66 -22.75 4.49 -22.23
N LYS A 67 -22.97 5.41 -23.18
CA LYS A 67 -22.26 5.41 -24.48
C LYS A 67 -20.76 5.57 -24.31
N ILE A 68 -20.32 6.48 -23.44
CA ILE A 68 -18.91 6.65 -23.07
C ILE A 68 -18.36 5.35 -22.50
N GLY A 69 -18.99 4.80 -21.47
CA GLY A 69 -18.57 3.54 -20.85
C GLY A 69 -18.45 2.40 -21.84
N SER A 70 -19.45 2.25 -22.72
CA SER A 70 -19.47 1.20 -23.75
C SER A 70 -18.30 1.37 -24.72
N ALA A 71 -18.05 2.58 -25.21
CA ALA A 71 -16.97 2.86 -26.16
C ALA A 71 -15.58 2.62 -25.55
N LEU A 72 -15.37 3.06 -24.30
CA LEU A 72 -14.08 2.90 -23.60
C LEU A 72 -13.79 1.44 -23.22
N THR A 73 -14.83 0.64 -22.99
CA THR A 73 -14.72 -0.77 -22.57
C THR A 73 -14.97 -1.77 -23.70
N THR A 74 -15.24 -1.29 -24.93
CA THR A 74 -15.55 -2.13 -26.11
C THR A 74 -14.50 -3.20 -26.36
N THR A 75 -13.22 -2.85 -26.20
CA THR A 75 -12.12 -3.80 -26.37
C THR A 75 -11.12 -3.66 -25.24
N LYS A 76 -10.52 -4.80 -24.87
CA LYS A 76 -9.40 -4.85 -23.92
C LYS A 76 -8.28 -3.85 -24.30
N ARG A 77 -8.01 -3.68 -25.61
CA ARG A 77 -6.96 -2.77 -26.11
C ARG A 77 -7.26 -1.31 -25.78
N ILE A 78 -8.49 -0.84 -26.02
CA ILE A 78 -8.88 0.56 -25.75
C ILE A 78 -8.80 0.84 -24.25
N PHE A 79 -9.40 -0.03 -23.44
CA PHE A 79 -9.43 0.14 -22.00
C PHE A 79 -8.01 0.14 -21.40
N LEU A 80 -7.16 -0.82 -21.78
CA LEU A 80 -5.78 -0.87 -21.28
C LEU A 80 -4.95 0.32 -21.75
N HIS A 81 -5.10 0.77 -22.99
CA HIS A 81 -4.40 1.96 -23.48
C HIS A 81 -4.68 3.19 -22.61
N LEU A 82 -5.93 3.38 -22.19
CA LEU A 82 -6.30 4.43 -21.25
C LEU A 82 -5.75 4.16 -19.85
N ALA A 83 -5.98 2.96 -19.32
CA ALA A 83 -5.63 2.61 -17.95
C ALA A 83 -4.12 2.67 -17.66
N THR A 84 -3.28 2.36 -18.65
CA THR A 84 -1.81 2.41 -18.52
C THR A 84 -1.22 3.74 -18.99
N ASN A 85 -2.05 4.73 -19.31
CA ASN A 85 -1.64 6.11 -19.56
C ASN A 85 -1.88 6.97 -18.30
N GLN A 86 -0.98 7.90 -18.00
CA GLN A 86 -1.10 8.78 -16.84
C GLN A 86 -2.43 9.56 -16.80
N TYR A 87 -2.74 10.26 -17.89
CA TYR A 87 -3.95 11.05 -18.04
C TYR A 87 -5.17 10.15 -18.29
N GLY A 88 -5.00 9.06 -19.04
CA GLY A 88 -6.07 8.10 -19.31
C GLY A 88 -6.58 7.43 -18.03
N SER A 89 -5.67 6.99 -17.15
CA SER A 89 -6.03 6.47 -15.82
C SER A 89 -6.73 7.54 -14.99
N GLN A 90 -6.23 8.78 -15.00
CA GLN A 90 -6.89 9.88 -14.30
C GLN A 90 -8.30 10.16 -14.86
N ALA A 91 -8.49 10.12 -16.17
CA ALA A 91 -9.79 10.28 -16.82
C ALA A 91 -10.75 9.17 -16.40
N LEU A 92 -10.34 7.90 -16.47
CA LEU A 92 -11.13 6.76 -16.03
C LEU A 92 -11.51 6.87 -14.54
N ARG A 93 -10.62 7.40 -13.69
CA ARG A 93 -10.93 7.65 -12.27
C ARG A 93 -12.01 8.69 -12.06
N ILE A 94 -12.05 9.74 -12.88
CA ILE A 94 -13.08 10.81 -12.82
C ILE A 94 -14.45 10.30 -13.28
N LEU A 95 -14.48 9.22 -14.07
CA LEU A 95 -15.72 8.61 -14.56
C LEU A 95 -16.45 7.78 -13.50
N PHE A 96 -15.73 7.18 -12.54
CA PHE A 96 -16.36 6.41 -11.46
C PHE A 96 -17.31 7.28 -10.62
N ARG A 97 -18.42 6.68 -10.15
CA ARG A 97 -19.48 7.29 -9.32
C ARG A 97 -20.32 8.38 -10.01
N ARG A 98 -20.23 8.49 -11.33
CA ARG A 98 -21.10 9.40 -12.11
C ARG A 98 -22.43 8.75 -12.52
N SER A 99 -22.43 7.43 -12.74
CA SER A 99 -23.62 6.65 -13.14
C SER A 99 -23.44 5.18 -12.75
N PRO A 100 -24.46 4.50 -12.19
CA PRO A 100 -24.39 3.07 -11.87
C PRO A 100 -24.13 2.18 -13.09
N SER A 101 -24.67 2.55 -14.26
CA SER A 101 -24.51 1.80 -15.51
C SER A 101 -23.08 1.95 -16.04
N LEU A 102 -22.52 3.15 -15.97
CA LEU A 102 -21.11 3.40 -16.29
C LEU A 102 -20.16 2.67 -15.34
N ASP A 103 -20.43 2.74 -14.03
CA ASP A 103 -19.65 2.05 -13.00
C ASP A 103 -19.63 0.54 -13.23
N HIS A 104 -20.74 -0.05 -13.65
CA HIS A 104 -20.80 -1.46 -14.00
C HIS A 104 -19.89 -1.82 -15.18
N LEU A 105 -19.90 -1.03 -16.26
CA LEU A 105 -19.05 -1.27 -17.44
C LEU A 105 -17.57 -1.13 -17.09
N LEU A 106 -17.19 -0.06 -16.39
CA LEU A 106 -15.82 0.17 -15.94
C LEU A 106 -15.35 -0.92 -14.99
N PHE A 107 -16.22 -1.35 -14.06
CA PHE A 107 -15.93 -2.44 -13.15
C PHE A 107 -15.65 -3.74 -13.90
N CYS A 108 -16.48 -4.12 -14.88
CA CYS A 108 -16.25 -5.35 -15.66
C CYS A 108 -14.91 -5.31 -16.40
N ALA A 109 -14.53 -4.14 -16.94
CA ALA A 109 -13.24 -3.96 -17.58
C ALA A 109 -12.07 -4.03 -16.58
N VAL A 110 -12.23 -3.48 -15.37
CA VAL A 110 -11.24 -3.61 -14.28
C VAL A 110 -11.09 -5.06 -13.83
N ASP A 111 -12.19 -5.75 -13.56
CA ASP A 111 -12.22 -7.15 -13.09
C ASP A 111 -11.54 -8.09 -14.11
N THR A 112 -11.90 -7.96 -15.40
CA THR A 112 -11.30 -8.73 -16.50
C THR A 112 -9.79 -8.50 -16.66
N ASN A 113 -9.30 -7.31 -16.31
CA ASN A 113 -7.91 -6.91 -16.50
C ASN A 113 -7.14 -6.74 -15.17
N PHE A 114 -7.67 -7.28 -14.08
CA PHE A 114 -7.26 -6.98 -12.72
C PHE A 114 -5.74 -7.08 -12.50
N PHE A 115 -5.13 -8.21 -12.90
CA PHE A 115 -3.70 -8.44 -12.69
C PHE A 115 -2.82 -7.44 -13.45
N LEU A 116 -3.16 -7.13 -14.71
CA LEU A 116 -2.44 -6.15 -15.52
C LEU A 116 -2.52 -4.76 -14.91
N LEU A 117 -3.70 -4.39 -14.39
CA LEU A 117 -3.89 -3.10 -13.72
C LEU A 117 -3.11 -3.01 -12.41
N MET A 118 -3.21 -4.01 -11.53
CA MET A 118 -2.47 -4.04 -10.25
C MET A 118 -0.95 -3.99 -10.46
N SER A 119 -0.46 -4.46 -11.61
CA SER A 119 0.96 -4.47 -11.96
C SER A 119 1.42 -3.24 -12.74
N ASP A 120 0.51 -2.37 -13.18
CA ASP A 120 0.82 -1.18 -13.97
C ASP A 120 0.94 0.10 -13.12
N LYS A 121 1.88 0.97 -13.50
CA LYS A 121 2.20 2.22 -12.78
C LYS A 121 0.99 3.13 -12.57
N TYR A 122 0.13 3.24 -13.58
CA TYR A 122 -1.06 4.10 -13.56
C TYR A 122 -2.35 3.28 -13.37
N GLY A 123 -2.41 2.06 -13.93
CA GLY A 123 -3.54 1.16 -13.88
C GLY A 123 -3.94 0.78 -12.45
N ARG A 124 -2.97 0.64 -11.53
CA ARG A 124 -3.25 0.35 -10.11
C ARG A 124 -4.15 1.39 -9.45
N GLY A 125 -4.15 2.62 -9.99
CA GLY A 125 -4.96 3.72 -9.49
C GLY A 125 -6.47 3.54 -9.70
N LEU A 126 -6.88 2.58 -10.52
CA LEU A 126 -8.29 2.28 -10.81
C LEU A 126 -8.93 1.32 -9.81
N ILE A 127 -8.13 0.53 -9.09
CA ILE A 127 -8.61 -0.59 -8.27
C ILE A 127 -9.48 -0.11 -7.11
N ILE A 128 -8.99 0.86 -6.34
CA ILE A 128 -9.72 1.43 -5.21
C ILE A 128 -11.00 2.16 -5.67
N PRO A 129 -10.97 3.05 -6.69
CA PRO A 129 -12.19 3.61 -7.26
C PRO A 129 -13.21 2.56 -7.70
N ALA A 130 -12.79 1.49 -8.37
CA ALA A 130 -13.68 0.41 -8.79
C ALA A 130 -14.36 -0.29 -7.60
N VAL A 131 -13.59 -0.66 -6.55
CA VAL A 131 -14.12 -1.24 -5.31
C VAL A 131 -15.14 -0.33 -4.63
N ARG A 132 -14.88 0.98 -4.66
CA ARG A 132 -15.70 2.03 -4.04
C ARG A 132 -16.93 2.43 -4.84
N ALA A 133 -17.03 2.04 -6.11
CA ALA A 133 -18.12 2.37 -7.03
C ALA A 133 -19.19 1.28 -7.10
N VAL A 134 -18.94 0.09 -6.54
CA VAL A 134 -19.83 -1.07 -6.68
C VAL A 134 -20.39 -1.60 -5.35
N ASP A 135 -21.43 -2.41 -5.48
CA ASP A 135 -22.06 -3.15 -4.39
C ASP A 135 -21.13 -4.20 -3.74
N LYS A 136 -21.61 -4.81 -2.65
CA LYS A 136 -20.86 -5.80 -1.89
C LYS A 136 -20.49 -7.05 -2.71
N THR A 137 -21.41 -7.53 -3.54
CA THR A 137 -21.18 -8.75 -4.33
C THR A 137 -20.07 -8.55 -5.36
N LYS A 138 -20.08 -7.41 -6.05
CA LYS A 138 -19.03 -7.07 -7.03
C LYS A 138 -17.67 -6.82 -6.36
N LYS A 139 -17.59 -6.07 -5.27
CA LYS A 139 -16.27 -5.86 -4.63
C LYS A 139 -15.65 -7.15 -4.09
N GLU A 140 -16.47 -8.14 -3.71
CA GLU A 140 -15.98 -9.46 -3.31
C GLU A 140 -15.27 -10.20 -4.46
N SER A 141 -15.62 -9.99 -5.73
CA SER A 141 -14.88 -10.58 -6.85
C SER A 141 -13.46 -10.01 -6.97
N LEU A 142 -13.29 -8.69 -6.82
CA LEU A 142 -11.95 -8.07 -6.80
C LEU A 142 -11.13 -8.49 -5.58
N TYR A 143 -11.77 -8.69 -4.43
CA TYR A 143 -11.09 -9.22 -3.24
C TYR A 143 -10.65 -10.68 -3.42
N LYS A 144 -11.48 -11.50 -4.07
CA LYS A 144 -11.10 -12.85 -4.47
C LYS A 144 -9.88 -12.85 -5.40
N LEU A 145 -9.90 -12.02 -6.45
CA LEU A 145 -8.76 -11.89 -7.36
C LEU A 145 -7.50 -11.37 -6.62
N THR A 146 -7.65 -10.45 -5.67
CA THR A 146 -6.54 -9.97 -4.83
C THR A 146 -5.92 -11.13 -4.05
N TYR A 147 -6.75 -11.98 -3.44
CA TYR A 147 -6.30 -13.18 -2.75
C TYR A 147 -5.58 -14.14 -3.69
N GLU A 148 -6.18 -14.49 -4.84
CA GLU A 148 -5.60 -15.41 -5.83
C GLU A 148 -4.22 -14.94 -6.32
N TYR A 149 -4.04 -13.63 -6.52
CA TYR A 149 -2.77 -13.06 -7.01
C TYR A 149 -1.84 -12.53 -5.91
N THR A 150 -2.13 -12.74 -4.63
CA THR A 150 -1.40 -12.11 -3.50
C THR A 150 0.11 -12.30 -3.60
N LEU A 151 0.59 -13.55 -3.73
CA LEU A 151 2.02 -13.84 -3.76
C LEU A 151 2.71 -13.32 -5.03
N HIS A 152 2.00 -13.32 -6.16
CA HIS A 152 2.53 -12.76 -7.41
C HIS A 152 2.70 -11.24 -7.29
N LEU A 153 1.67 -10.54 -6.82
CA LEU A 153 1.67 -9.10 -6.68
C LEU A 153 2.68 -8.63 -5.64
N ALA A 154 2.83 -9.34 -4.52
CA ALA A 154 3.77 -8.99 -3.46
C ALA A 154 5.23 -8.90 -3.94
N ARG A 155 5.58 -9.63 -5.00
CA ARG A 155 6.95 -9.71 -5.57
C ARG A 155 7.17 -8.77 -6.76
N LEU A 156 6.21 -7.91 -7.08
CA LEU A 156 6.31 -6.94 -8.15
C LEU A 156 6.44 -5.54 -7.56
N GLU A 157 7.32 -4.72 -8.14
CA GLU A 157 7.53 -3.33 -7.70
C GLU A 157 6.23 -2.53 -7.61
N THR A 158 5.40 -2.63 -8.64
CA THR A 158 4.11 -1.95 -8.66
C THR A 158 3.03 -2.77 -7.95
N GLY A 159 3.09 -4.10 -8.05
CA GLY A 159 2.11 -4.99 -7.45
C GLY A 159 2.06 -4.90 -5.93
N CYS A 160 3.21 -4.77 -5.25
CA CYS A 160 3.26 -4.68 -3.79
C CYS A 160 2.63 -3.37 -3.29
N LEU A 161 2.82 -2.27 -4.02
CA LEU A 161 2.18 -0.98 -3.74
C LEU A 161 0.65 -1.08 -3.92
N ALA A 162 0.21 -1.70 -5.02
CA ALA A 162 -1.21 -1.88 -5.30
C ALA A 162 -1.87 -2.79 -4.25
N LEU A 163 -1.24 -3.90 -3.89
CA LEU A 163 -1.68 -4.81 -2.84
C LEU A 163 -1.80 -4.09 -1.49
N ASN A 164 -0.78 -3.32 -1.11
CA ASN A 164 -0.80 -2.55 0.13
C ASN A 164 -1.93 -1.53 0.19
N ASN A 165 -2.29 -0.90 -0.94
CA ASN A 165 -3.46 -0.02 -1.01
C ASN A 165 -4.76 -0.78 -0.78
N VAL A 166 -4.92 -1.96 -1.40
CA VAL A 166 -6.10 -2.81 -1.19
C VAL A 166 -6.22 -3.26 0.27
N LEU A 167 -5.09 -3.60 0.92
CA LEU A 167 -5.05 -4.02 2.34
C LEU A 167 -5.58 -2.96 3.32
N GLN A 168 -5.53 -1.68 2.97
CA GLN A 168 -6.08 -0.60 3.79
C GLN A 168 -7.63 -0.61 3.78
N GLU A 169 -8.25 -1.06 2.69
CA GLU A 169 -9.70 -1.00 2.49
C GLU A 169 -10.42 -2.32 2.70
N ILE A 170 -9.80 -3.43 2.31
CA ILE A 170 -10.43 -4.75 2.33
C ILE A 170 -10.86 -5.13 3.75
N ARG A 171 -12.03 -5.76 3.86
CA ARG A 171 -12.62 -6.28 5.11
C ARG A 171 -13.25 -7.64 4.84
N GLY A 172 -13.49 -8.42 5.90
CA GLY A 172 -14.10 -9.74 5.82
C GLY A 172 -13.12 -10.83 5.37
N ILE A 173 -13.68 -11.98 4.97
CA ILE A 173 -12.95 -13.25 4.82
C ILE A 173 -11.71 -13.16 3.91
N TYR A 174 -11.79 -12.44 2.78
CA TYR A 174 -10.65 -12.33 1.87
C TYR A 174 -9.48 -11.55 2.48
N ARG A 175 -9.73 -10.61 3.40
CA ARG A 175 -8.66 -9.94 4.14
C ARG A 175 -7.89 -10.96 4.98
N ASP A 176 -8.63 -11.79 5.71
CA ASP A 176 -8.04 -12.77 6.63
C ASP A 176 -7.27 -13.83 5.85
N LEU A 177 -7.82 -14.29 4.72
CA LEU A 177 -7.15 -15.20 3.79
C LEU A 177 -5.85 -14.61 3.19
N ILE A 178 -5.85 -13.31 2.83
CA ILE A 178 -4.64 -12.63 2.34
C ILE A 178 -3.61 -12.52 3.46
N PHE A 179 -4.03 -12.17 4.68
CA PHE A 179 -3.14 -12.07 5.84
C PHE A 179 -2.51 -13.43 6.16
N GLU A 180 -3.30 -14.49 6.18
CA GLU A 180 -2.82 -15.85 6.35
C GLU A 180 -1.85 -16.26 5.24
N CYS A 181 -2.18 -15.96 3.97
CA CYS A 181 -1.32 -16.26 2.83
C CYS A 181 0.05 -15.58 2.95
N VAL A 182 0.09 -14.29 3.31
CA VAL A 182 1.35 -13.56 3.54
C VAL A 182 2.08 -14.10 4.76
N ALA A 183 1.39 -14.39 5.86
CA ALA A 183 1.99 -14.93 7.08
C ALA A 183 2.65 -16.29 6.85
N ASN A 184 2.00 -17.18 6.09
CA ASN A 184 2.53 -18.50 5.76
C ASN A 184 3.77 -18.45 4.84
N ASN A 185 4.01 -17.33 4.19
CA ASN A 185 5.12 -17.11 3.25
C ASN A 185 6.09 -16.01 3.73
N ALA A 186 5.97 -15.58 4.99
CA ALA A 186 6.73 -14.46 5.52
C ALA A 186 8.24 -14.72 5.54
N ASP A 187 8.66 -15.98 5.66
CA ASP A 187 10.04 -16.43 5.69
C ASP A 187 10.82 -16.02 4.45
N TRP A 188 10.27 -16.19 3.25
CA TRP A 188 10.92 -15.75 2.02
C TRP A 188 10.48 -14.36 1.56
N LEU A 189 9.23 -13.95 1.82
CA LEU A 189 8.76 -12.60 1.49
C LEU A 189 9.55 -11.52 2.21
N SER A 190 10.02 -11.78 3.44
CA SER A 190 10.77 -10.79 4.22
C SER A 190 12.18 -10.52 3.67
N PHE A 191 12.72 -11.43 2.83
CA PHE A 191 13.97 -11.24 2.09
C PHE A 191 13.75 -10.76 0.65
N ASP A 192 12.52 -10.82 0.13
CA ASP A 192 12.19 -10.33 -1.20
C ASP A 192 12.25 -8.79 -1.24
N PRO A 193 12.87 -8.17 -2.28
CA PRO A 193 13.00 -6.72 -2.39
C PRO A 193 11.68 -5.95 -2.35
N TYR A 194 10.58 -6.58 -2.75
CA TYR A 194 9.24 -5.99 -2.78
C TYR A 194 8.32 -6.60 -1.72
N GLY A 195 8.41 -7.92 -1.51
CA GLY A 195 7.60 -8.67 -0.55
C GLY A 195 7.75 -8.17 0.87
N THR A 196 8.95 -7.68 1.24
CA THR A 196 9.23 -7.10 2.56
C THR A 196 8.29 -5.93 2.88
N HIS A 197 7.89 -5.13 1.88
CA HIS A 197 6.96 -4.02 2.08
C HIS A 197 5.55 -4.49 2.41
N VAL A 198 5.14 -5.65 1.91
CA VAL A 198 3.82 -6.25 2.23
C VAL A 198 3.82 -6.80 3.65
N VAL A 199 4.88 -7.53 4.05
CA VAL A 199 5.03 -8.04 5.42
C VAL A 199 5.06 -6.88 6.42
N GLN A 200 5.86 -5.84 6.17
CA GLN A 200 5.91 -4.65 7.02
C GLN A 200 4.55 -3.96 7.13
N ASN A 201 3.79 -3.86 6.03
CA ASN A 201 2.46 -3.25 6.06
C ASN A 201 1.51 -4.03 6.97
N ILE A 202 1.49 -5.37 6.89
CA ILE A 202 0.64 -6.19 7.78
C ILE A 202 1.08 -6.05 9.24
N LEU A 203 2.38 -6.03 9.53
CA LEU A 203 2.88 -5.80 10.89
C LEU A 203 2.48 -4.42 11.45
N ILE A 204 2.39 -3.38 10.60
CA ILE A 204 1.92 -2.04 11.02
C ILE A 204 0.44 -2.05 11.40
N LEU A 205 -0.37 -2.92 10.81
CA LEU A 205 -1.79 -3.02 11.12
C LEU A 205 -2.08 -3.65 12.49
N GLN A 206 -1.08 -4.25 13.14
CA GLN A 206 -1.19 -4.84 14.49
C GLN A 206 -2.39 -5.79 14.64
N ASN A 207 -2.70 -6.57 13.59
CA ASN A 207 -3.70 -7.63 13.69
C ASN A 207 -3.09 -8.79 14.50
N PRO A 208 -3.66 -9.16 15.67
CA PRO A 208 -3.03 -10.14 16.56
C PRO A 208 -2.72 -11.47 15.87
N VAL A 209 -3.69 -12.01 15.14
CA VAL A 209 -3.58 -13.32 14.47
C VAL A 209 -2.49 -13.28 13.40
N ALA A 210 -2.54 -12.30 12.50
CA ALA A 210 -1.58 -12.19 11.40
C ALA A 210 -0.17 -11.86 11.90
N THR A 211 -0.04 -10.94 12.87
CA THR A 211 1.26 -10.54 13.42
C THR A 211 1.92 -11.69 14.17
N THR A 212 1.17 -12.43 15.01
CA THR A 212 1.71 -13.64 15.66
C THR A 212 2.10 -14.68 14.62
N ALA A 213 1.26 -14.98 13.63
CA ALA A 213 1.57 -15.96 12.59
C ALA A 213 2.83 -15.60 11.78
N ILE A 214 3.02 -14.32 11.45
CA ILE A 214 4.26 -13.83 10.82
C ILE A 214 5.45 -14.07 11.75
N ALA A 215 5.36 -13.69 13.02
CA ALA A 215 6.46 -13.86 13.98
C ALA A 215 6.85 -15.34 14.16
N GLU A 216 5.86 -16.23 14.26
CA GLU A 216 6.08 -17.67 14.31
C GLU A 216 6.78 -18.18 13.05
N ARG A 217 6.35 -17.74 11.86
CA ARG A 217 6.98 -18.12 10.59
C ARG A 217 8.42 -17.65 10.48
N LEU A 218 8.76 -16.52 11.09
CA LEU A 218 10.09 -15.91 11.03
C LEU A 218 11.07 -16.45 12.09
N ARG A 219 10.64 -17.32 13.01
CA ARG A 219 11.53 -17.94 14.00
C ARG A 219 12.72 -18.63 13.34
N GLY A 220 13.90 -18.45 13.93
CA GLY A 220 15.18 -18.93 13.41
C GLY A 220 15.79 -18.03 12.32
N SER A 221 15.09 -16.96 11.90
CA SER A 221 15.55 -16.04 10.85
C SER A 221 15.73 -14.60 11.32
N PHE A 222 15.40 -14.25 12.58
CA PHE A 222 15.46 -12.87 13.04
C PHE A 222 16.88 -12.29 13.01
N PHE A 223 17.91 -13.06 13.37
CA PHE A 223 19.30 -12.58 13.23
C PHE A 223 19.68 -12.26 11.78
N ARG A 224 19.31 -13.13 10.84
CA ARG A 224 19.60 -12.92 9.41
C ARG A 224 18.87 -11.69 8.89
N LEU A 225 17.57 -11.57 9.18
CA LEU A 225 16.76 -10.43 8.78
C LEU A 225 17.29 -9.13 9.39
N ALA A 226 17.69 -9.13 10.66
CA ALA A 226 18.18 -7.95 11.35
C ALA A 226 19.44 -7.35 10.68
N MET A 227 20.25 -8.18 10.03
CA MET A 227 21.47 -7.77 9.31
C MET A 227 21.24 -7.53 7.80
N GLU A 228 20.00 -7.56 7.34
CA GLU A 228 19.62 -7.22 5.96
C GLU A 228 18.98 -5.82 5.91
N ARG A 229 19.22 -5.07 4.81
CA ARG A 229 18.76 -3.68 4.69
C ARG A 229 17.25 -3.53 4.89
N GLN A 230 16.48 -4.41 4.25
CA GLN A 230 15.01 -4.37 4.32
C GLN A 230 14.49 -5.25 5.46
N GLY A 231 15.15 -6.37 5.73
CA GLY A 231 14.81 -7.27 6.81
C GLY A 231 14.88 -6.61 8.19
N SER A 232 15.81 -5.66 8.40
CA SER A 232 15.95 -4.97 9.69
C SER A 232 14.67 -4.23 10.08
N TYR A 233 13.97 -3.63 9.12
CA TYR A 233 12.69 -2.97 9.36
C TYR A 233 11.60 -3.96 9.77
N VAL A 234 11.56 -5.17 9.18
CA VAL A 234 10.63 -6.23 9.58
C VAL A 234 10.84 -6.57 11.05
N VAL A 235 12.10 -6.80 11.46
CA VAL A 235 12.43 -7.15 12.85
C VAL A 235 12.09 -6.02 13.82
N GLU A 236 12.37 -4.77 13.45
CA GLU A 236 11.97 -3.61 14.26
C GLU A 236 10.45 -3.50 14.44
N LYS A 237 9.66 -3.82 13.40
CA LYS A 237 8.20 -3.84 13.51
C LYS A 237 7.71 -4.97 14.42
N CYS A 238 8.34 -6.15 14.35
CA CYS A 238 8.06 -7.25 15.27
C CYS A 238 8.38 -6.87 16.73
N LEU A 239 9.55 -6.28 17.00
CA LEU A 239 9.94 -5.81 18.34
C LEU A 239 8.94 -4.80 18.92
N LYS A 240 8.42 -3.89 18.09
CA LYS A 240 7.45 -2.87 18.52
C LYS A 240 6.04 -3.44 18.75
N SER A 241 5.74 -4.65 18.28
CA SER A 241 4.42 -5.28 18.46
C SER A 241 4.36 -6.12 19.73
N ASP A 242 3.26 -6.01 20.48
CA ASP A 242 3.00 -6.90 21.63
C ASP A 242 2.70 -8.37 21.20
N PHE A 243 2.46 -8.63 19.91
CA PHE A 243 2.10 -9.95 19.38
C PHE A 243 3.29 -10.75 18.80
N ALA A 244 4.45 -10.11 18.68
CA ALA A 244 5.63 -10.66 18.00
C ALA A 244 6.95 -10.44 18.76
N ARG A 245 7.01 -9.49 19.69
CA ARG A 245 8.24 -9.10 20.39
C ARG A 245 8.91 -10.26 21.09
N ASP A 246 8.12 -11.07 21.78
CA ASP A 246 8.65 -12.13 22.64
C ASP A 246 9.40 -13.18 21.81
N GLN A 247 8.89 -13.53 20.63
CA GLN A 247 9.57 -14.44 19.69
C GLN A 247 10.92 -13.89 19.22
N VAL A 248 10.99 -12.58 18.94
CA VAL A 248 12.26 -11.94 18.54
C VAL A 248 13.25 -11.94 19.70
N LEU A 249 12.79 -11.54 20.89
CA LEU A 249 13.64 -11.46 22.07
C LEU A 249 14.10 -12.84 22.54
N GLU A 250 13.28 -13.88 22.42
CA GLU A 250 13.65 -15.26 22.72
C GLU A 250 14.79 -15.74 21.82
N GLU A 251 14.69 -15.53 20.50
CA GLU A 251 15.77 -15.87 19.57
C GLU A 251 17.05 -15.11 19.90
N PHE A 252 16.95 -13.79 20.13
CA PHE A 252 18.12 -12.97 20.47
C PHE A 252 18.75 -13.37 21.80
N ARG A 253 17.94 -13.76 22.78
CA ARG A 253 18.41 -14.23 24.09
C ARG A 253 19.19 -15.54 23.96
N GLY A 254 18.76 -16.42 23.07
CA GLY A 254 19.34 -17.75 22.84
C GLY A 254 20.73 -17.77 22.19
N ASN A 255 21.19 -16.67 21.58
CA ASN A 255 22.49 -16.63 20.89
C ASN A 255 23.26 -15.34 21.16
N ALA A 256 24.04 -15.34 22.25
CA ALA A 256 24.85 -14.19 22.66
C ALA A 256 25.90 -13.77 21.61
N LYS A 257 26.46 -14.73 20.87
CA LYS A 257 27.47 -14.45 19.84
C LYS A 257 26.90 -13.61 18.71
N GLU A 258 25.74 -14.00 18.17
CA GLU A 258 25.07 -13.25 17.10
C GLU A 258 24.50 -11.92 17.62
N TRP A 259 24.01 -11.87 18.87
CA TRP A 259 23.61 -10.62 19.52
C TRP A 259 24.73 -9.59 19.56
N VAL A 260 25.93 -10.00 19.98
CA VAL A 260 27.13 -9.14 19.99
C VAL A 260 27.51 -8.73 18.57
N ARG A 261 27.51 -9.67 17.61
CA ARG A 261 27.86 -9.40 16.21
C ARG A 261 26.98 -8.30 15.60
N MET A 262 25.67 -8.33 15.86
CA MET A 262 24.73 -7.32 15.35
C MET A 262 25.09 -5.90 15.78
N THR A 263 25.72 -5.70 16.94
CA THR A 263 26.09 -4.35 17.42
C THR A 263 27.02 -3.59 16.49
N THR A 264 27.84 -4.31 15.72
CA THR A 264 28.80 -3.74 14.76
C THR A 264 28.35 -3.85 13.30
N ASP A 265 27.22 -4.53 13.05
CA ASP A 265 26.68 -4.72 11.71
C ASP A 265 26.11 -3.42 11.10
N LYS A 266 26.07 -3.34 9.76
CA LYS A 266 25.55 -2.18 9.01
C LYS A 266 24.09 -1.84 9.34
N PHE A 267 23.26 -2.86 9.57
CA PHE A 267 21.82 -2.72 9.83
C PHE A 267 21.44 -3.25 11.22
N GLY A 268 22.04 -4.35 11.66
CA GLY A 268 21.76 -5.00 12.94
C GLY A 268 21.96 -4.08 14.15
N ASN A 269 22.86 -3.09 14.07
CA ASN A 269 23.08 -2.14 15.15
C ASN A 269 21.81 -1.32 15.47
N PHE A 270 20.98 -1.02 14.47
CA PHE A 270 19.70 -0.33 14.67
C PHE A 270 18.67 -1.24 15.34
N VAL A 271 18.65 -2.52 14.98
CA VAL A 271 17.78 -3.52 15.60
C VAL A 271 18.14 -3.75 17.06
N VAL A 272 19.44 -3.81 17.40
CA VAL A 272 19.90 -3.90 18.79
C VAL A 272 19.43 -2.68 19.59
N GLN A 273 19.64 -1.47 19.07
CA GLN A 273 19.17 -0.25 19.72
C GLN A 273 17.65 -0.24 19.90
N CYS A 274 16.90 -0.70 18.90
CA CYS A 274 15.44 -0.85 18.99
C CYS A 274 15.05 -1.82 20.10
N ALA A 275 15.66 -3.00 20.17
CA ALA A 275 15.35 -4.01 21.18
C ALA A 275 15.63 -3.49 22.60
N LEU A 276 16.75 -2.81 22.81
CA LEU A 276 17.11 -2.20 24.10
C LEU A 276 16.09 -1.14 24.54
N ARG A 277 15.69 -0.25 23.63
CA ARG A 277 14.69 0.79 23.92
C ARG A 277 13.31 0.21 24.18
N VAL A 278 12.88 -0.74 23.35
CA VAL A 278 11.59 -1.43 23.54
C VAL A 278 11.53 -2.14 24.88
N MET A 279 12.58 -2.88 25.27
CA MET A 279 12.62 -3.52 26.58
C MET A 279 12.56 -2.52 27.74
N LYS A 280 13.18 -1.34 27.59
CA LYS A 280 13.07 -0.26 28.58
C LYS A 280 11.64 0.31 28.63
N GLU A 281 11.07 0.66 27.49
CA GLU A 281 9.71 1.22 27.34
C GLU A 281 8.63 0.27 27.88
N LYS A 282 8.84 -1.05 27.72
CA LYS A 282 7.94 -2.10 28.21
C LYS A 282 8.31 -2.61 29.60
N GLU A 283 9.18 -1.91 30.30
CA GLU A 283 9.59 -2.18 31.69
C GLU A 283 10.15 -3.60 31.93
N MET A 284 10.77 -4.20 30.91
CA MET A 284 11.35 -5.55 30.94
C MET A 284 12.74 -5.56 31.61
N ARG A 285 12.85 -4.95 32.80
CA ARG A 285 14.13 -4.64 33.46
C ARG A 285 15.07 -5.84 33.63
N PRO A 286 14.62 -7.02 34.10
CA PRO A 286 15.49 -8.19 34.25
C PRO A 286 16.08 -8.65 32.93
N LEU A 287 15.25 -8.70 31.87
CA LEU A 287 15.67 -9.12 30.55
C LEU A 287 16.63 -8.10 29.91
N LEU A 288 16.30 -6.81 30.02
CA LEU A 288 17.17 -5.73 29.54
C LEU A 288 18.55 -5.77 30.21
N ARG A 289 18.60 -6.03 31.53
CA ARG A 289 19.86 -6.25 32.25
C ARG A 289 20.66 -7.40 31.63
N GLU A 290 20.04 -8.56 31.44
CA GLU A 290 20.70 -9.72 30.83
C GLU A 290 21.30 -9.40 29.45
N PHE A 291 20.55 -8.73 28.57
CA PHE A 291 21.04 -8.34 27.25
C PHE A 291 22.22 -7.37 27.30
N VAL A 292 22.22 -6.41 28.24
CA VAL A 292 23.34 -5.49 28.45
C VAL A 292 24.57 -6.21 29.01
N GLU A 293 24.39 -7.15 29.94
CA GLU A 293 25.49 -7.96 30.48
C GLU A 293 26.20 -8.78 29.39
N LYS A 294 25.44 -9.35 28.44
CA LYS A 294 26.03 -10.05 27.27
C LYS A 294 26.90 -9.13 26.40
N LEU A 295 26.64 -7.83 26.38
CA LEU A 295 27.43 -6.85 25.61
C LEU A 295 28.61 -6.27 26.40
N ARG A 296 28.56 -6.26 27.74
CA ARG A 296 29.55 -5.60 28.59
C ARG A 296 31.01 -5.99 28.30
N PRO A 297 31.36 -7.29 28.09
CA PRO A 297 32.73 -7.69 27.74
C PRO A 297 33.22 -7.13 26.40
N HIS A 298 32.32 -6.61 25.56
CA HIS A 298 32.60 -6.15 24.21
C HIS A 298 32.55 -4.63 24.05
N PHE A 299 32.30 -3.87 25.12
CA PHE A 299 32.18 -2.40 25.04
C PHE A 299 33.40 -1.73 24.41
N GLY A 300 34.63 -2.15 24.74
CA GLY A 300 35.83 -1.60 24.10
C GLY A 300 35.87 -1.78 22.57
N LYS A 301 35.31 -2.88 22.04
CA LYS A 301 35.19 -3.08 20.58
C LYS A 301 34.07 -2.24 19.96
N MET A 302 33.08 -1.86 20.76
CA MET A 302 31.95 -1.04 20.34
C MET A 302 32.27 0.46 20.36
N GLU A 303 33.38 0.90 20.95
CA GLU A 303 33.76 2.34 20.99
C GLU A 303 34.01 2.95 19.61
N ILE A 304 34.33 2.11 18.62
CA ILE A 304 34.63 2.50 17.25
C ILE A 304 33.58 2.00 16.24
N GLY A 305 33.55 2.63 15.06
CA GLY A 305 32.68 2.22 13.96
C GLY A 305 31.20 2.35 14.31
N ARG A 306 30.41 1.32 13.96
CA ARG A 306 28.94 1.31 14.13
C ARG A 306 28.48 0.99 15.55
N GLY A 307 29.31 0.26 16.30
CA GLY A 307 29.03 -0.11 17.69
C GLY A 307 28.83 1.09 18.60
N ARG A 308 29.44 2.24 18.26
CA ARG A 308 29.46 3.43 19.12
C ARG A 308 28.07 3.97 19.42
N ASN A 309 27.15 3.84 18.46
CA ASN A 309 25.78 4.30 18.62
C ASN A 309 25.04 3.42 19.62
N THR A 310 25.19 2.11 19.49
CA THR A 310 24.63 1.13 20.45
C THR A 310 25.21 1.33 21.84
N LEU A 311 26.53 1.53 21.96
CA LEU A 311 27.20 1.80 23.24
C LEU A 311 26.67 3.09 23.88
N ARG A 312 26.49 4.14 23.09
CA ARG A 312 25.91 5.41 23.55
C ARG A 312 24.50 5.23 24.09
N VAL A 313 23.63 4.48 23.39
CA VAL A 313 22.28 4.15 23.89
C VAL A 313 22.37 3.45 25.23
N ILE A 314 23.27 2.48 25.37
CA ILE A 314 23.44 1.76 26.63
C ILE A 314 23.84 2.73 27.76
N GLN A 315 24.86 3.55 27.53
CA GLN A 315 25.42 4.45 28.54
C GLN A 315 24.47 5.58 28.93
N GLU A 316 23.84 6.23 27.96
CA GLU A 316 23.03 7.44 28.17
C GLU A 316 21.57 7.10 28.54
N GLU A 317 20.99 6.07 27.92
CA GLU A 317 19.56 5.79 28.03
C GLU A 317 19.26 4.61 28.97
N ILE A 318 20.13 3.61 29.06
CA ILE A 318 19.81 2.31 29.65
C ILE A 318 20.43 2.08 31.03
N VAL A 319 21.73 2.31 31.20
CA VAL A 319 22.47 1.95 32.43
C VAL A 319 21.89 2.63 33.66
N GLY A 320 21.59 3.93 33.58
CA GLY A 320 20.97 4.66 34.69
C GLY A 320 19.62 4.05 35.09
N TRP A 321 18.80 3.67 34.11
CA TRP A 321 17.48 3.07 34.36
C TRP A 321 17.56 1.65 34.91
N ILE A 322 18.51 0.83 34.45
CA ILE A 322 18.75 -0.53 34.99
C ILE A 322 19.18 -0.45 36.47
N ASN A 323 19.99 0.55 36.83
CA ASN A 323 20.57 0.69 38.16
C ASN A 323 19.65 1.42 39.16
N GLN A 324 18.54 1.97 38.72
CA GLN A 324 17.49 2.42 39.63
C GLN A 324 16.99 1.20 40.43
N LEU A 325 17.06 1.30 41.76
CA LEU A 325 16.45 0.32 42.66
C LEU A 325 14.96 0.20 42.31
N PRO A 326 14.36 -1.01 42.34
CA PRO A 326 12.92 -1.12 42.25
C PRO A 326 12.28 -0.27 43.35
N ASP A 327 11.27 0.51 43.00
CA ASP A 327 10.53 1.31 43.95
C ASP A 327 10.00 0.41 45.07
N LYS A 328 10.13 0.87 46.31
CA LYS A 328 9.71 0.15 47.51
C LYS A 328 8.17 0.21 47.64
N SER A 329 7.41 -0.26 46.64
CA SER A 329 5.96 -0.44 46.77
C SER A 329 5.61 -1.82 47.36
N GLY A 330 6.29 -2.13 48.46
CA GLY A 330 6.14 -3.36 49.22
C GLY A 330 6.48 -3.13 50.69
N TYR A 331 6.00 -2.04 51.27
CA TYR A 331 5.83 -1.95 52.72
C TYR A 331 4.34 -2.04 53.02
N VAL A 332 3.99 -3.25 53.48
CA VAL A 332 2.94 -3.57 54.43
C VAL A 332 2.44 -2.33 55.19
N ASN A 333 1.14 -2.08 55.10
CA ASN A 333 0.28 -1.88 56.26
C ASN A 333 -1.08 -2.51 55.97
#